data_AF-A0A8J6P7X7-F1
#
_entry.id   AF-A0A8J6P7X7-F1
#
_cell.length_a   1.000
_cell.length_b   1.000
_cell.length_c   1.000
_cell.angle_alpha   90.00
_cell.angle_beta   90.00
_cell.angle_gamma   90.00
#
_symmetry.space_group_name_H-M   'P 1'
#
loop_
_entity.id
_entity.type
_entity.pdbx_description
1 polymer ?
#
loop_
_entity_poly.entity_id
_entity_poly.type
_entity_poly.pdbx_seq_one_letter_code
_entity_poly.pdbx_strand_id
1 'polypeptide(L)'
;MKWYILNYRNLMAEGFAIYQTAAAKLLITIRGCCMIDVFDLKACMHVAYLDFDMQRDVILAHAFGSPVIGLPFTVRMRQAFSKIVLPFEDLRSSHDVGLYVKKPYRNKGVKGIWNLDEILMAAAMATAFEHGVPVFTVKPTGDRARYYRSKFGAKTWPTTASESIVAIDLTAGMQKLKHIEFVEINGQIHFFKVKRN
;
A
#
# COMPACT_ATOMS: atom_id res chain seq x y z
N MET A 1 15.74 -13.30 -15.01
CA MET A 1 15.06 -12.01 -14.74
C MET A 1 15.38 -11.60 -13.30
N LYS A 2 15.86 -10.38 -13.03
CA LYS A 2 16.24 -9.95 -11.67
C LYS A 2 15.03 -9.32 -10.94
N TRP A 3 14.86 -9.61 -9.67
CA TRP A 3 13.77 -9.14 -8.80
C TRP A 3 14.30 -8.31 -7.62
N TYR A 4 13.48 -7.41 -7.09
CA TYR A 4 13.63 -6.85 -5.74
C TYR A 4 12.67 -7.56 -4.80
N ILE A 5 13.02 -7.63 -3.51
CA ILE A 5 12.23 -8.35 -2.52
C ILE A 5 11.70 -7.36 -1.48
N LEU A 6 10.39 -7.39 -1.26
CA LEU A 6 9.77 -6.83 -0.06
C LEU A 6 9.40 -7.98 0.88
N ASN A 7 9.90 -7.93 2.12
CA ASN A 7 9.51 -8.88 3.16
C ASN A 7 8.18 -8.44 3.79
N TYR A 8 7.08 -8.95 3.24
CA TYR A 8 5.74 -8.63 3.69
C TYR A 8 5.46 -9.18 5.10
N ARG A 9 5.96 -10.39 5.43
CA ARG A 9 5.77 -10.93 6.77
C ARG A 9 6.45 -10.07 7.84
N ASN A 10 7.63 -9.53 7.56
CA ASN A 10 8.30 -8.58 8.45
C ASN A 10 7.53 -7.27 8.58
N LEU A 11 6.94 -6.77 7.48
CA LEU A 11 6.06 -5.60 7.52
C LEU A 11 4.91 -5.82 8.52
N MET A 12 4.25 -6.98 8.45
CA MET A 12 3.13 -7.31 9.32
C MET A 12 3.56 -7.58 10.78
N ALA A 13 4.68 -8.27 10.99
CA ALA A 13 5.14 -8.62 12.35
C ALA A 13 5.78 -7.44 13.10
N GLU A 14 6.56 -6.61 12.41
CA GLU A 14 7.36 -5.55 13.01
C GLU A 14 6.71 -4.16 12.88
N GLY A 15 5.71 -4.03 12.00
CA GLY A 15 5.14 -2.76 11.58
C GLY A 15 5.97 -2.02 10.54
N PHE A 16 7.05 -2.61 10.04
CA PHE A 16 7.87 -2.01 8.99
C PHE A 16 8.65 -3.05 8.17
N ALA A 17 9.05 -2.66 6.95
CA ALA A 17 9.99 -3.40 6.13
C ALA A 17 10.86 -2.43 5.31
N ILE A 18 12.10 -2.84 5.06
CA ILE A 18 13.01 -2.11 4.15
C ILE A 18 12.89 -2.71 2.76
N TYR A 19 12.51 -1.87 1.79
CA TYR A 19 12.53 -2.19 0.37
C TYR A 19 13.66 -1.44 -0.31
N GLN A 20 14.70 -2.17 -0.72
CA GLN A 20 15.90 -1.59 -1.29
C GLN A 20 16.01 -1.88 -2.78
N THR A 21 16.16 -0.81 -3.56
CA THR A 21 16.54 -0.85 -4.97
C THR A 21 17.96 -0.32 -5.16
N ALA A 22 18.45 -0.32 -6.41
CA ALA A 22 19.71 0.35 -6.72
C ALA A 22 19.67 1.87 -6.40
N ALA A 23 18.54 2.52 -6.63
CA ALA A 23 18.40 3.97 -6.56
C ALA A 23 17.69 4.48 -5.29
N ALA A 24 16.98 3.63 -4.55
CA ALA A 24 16.22 4.03 -3.36
C ALA A 24 16.37 3.04 -2.21
N LYS A 25 16.28 3.54 -0.98
CA LYS A 25 16.12 2.72 0.22
C LYS A 25 14.84 3.15 0.91
N LEU A 26 13.76 2.41 0.68
CA LEU A 26 12.44 2.75 1.17
C LEU A 26 12.17 2.05 2.49
N LEU A 27 11.75 2.81 3.49
CA LEU A 27 11.11 2.30 4.69
C LEU A 27 9.61 2.30 4.44
N ILE A 28 9.01 1.11 4.36
CA ILE A 28 7.57 0.93 4.28
C ILE A 28 7.09 0.59 5.69
N THR A 29 6.07 1.27 6.19
CA THR A 29 5.51 1.03 7.52
C THR A 29 4.03 0.74 7.44
N ILE A 30 3.51 -0.09 8.35
CA ILE A 30 2.08 -0.30 8.53
C ILE A 30 1.68 0.15 9.94
N ARG A 31 0.59 0.90 10.03
CA ARG A 31 0.01 1.39 11.29
C ARG A 31 -1.36 0.79 11.50
N GLY A 32 -1.53 0.10 12.62
CA GLY A 32 -2.66 -0.81 12.80
C GLY A 32 -2.67 -1.83 11.67
N CYS A 33 -3.77 -1.88 10.92
CA CYS A 33 -3.91 -2.70 9.71
C CYS A 33 -4.45 -1.90 8.52
N CYS A 34 -4.43 -0.56 8.59
CA CYS A 34 -5.22 0.30 7.71
C CYS A 34 -4.44 1.47 7.09
N MET A 35 -3.20 1.70 7.51
CA MET A 35 -2.39 2.78 6.94
C MET A 35 -0.99 2.32 6.64
N ILE A 36 -0.56 2.53 5.39
CA ILE A 36 0.81 2.29 4.95
C ILE A 36 1.45 3.62 4.62
N ASP A 37 2.62 3.88 5.19
CA ASP A 37 3.46 5.04 4.86
C ASP A 37 4.78 4.57 4.25
N VAL A 38 5.38 5.42 3.41
CA VAL A 38 6.66 5.14 2.78
C VAL A 38 7.57 6.35 2.87
N PHE A 39 8.78 6.10 3.38
CA PHE A 39 9.84 7.08 3.50
C PHE A 39 11.02 6.66 2.62
N ASP A 40 11.55 7.59 1.82
CA ASP A 40 12.87 7.38 1.20
C ASP A 40 13.94 7.80 2.21
N LEU A 41 14.63 6.81 2.77
CA LEU A 41 15.67 7.04 3.78
C LEU A 41 16.90 7.75 3.22
N LYS A 42 17.14 7.69 1.90
CA LYS A 42 18.25 8.43 1.28
C LYS A 42 17.91 9.92 1.12
N ALA A 43 16.63 10.22 0.87
CA ALA A 43 16.14 11.59 0.69
C ALA A 43 15.55 12.18 1.98
N CYS A 44 15.54 11.41 3.08
CA CYS A 44 14.98 11.76 4.39
C CYS A 44 13.57 12.37 4.27
N MET A 45 12.71 11.75 3.47
CA MET A 45 11.40 12.34 3.17
C MET A 45 10.29 11.31 3.08
N HIS A 46 9.08 11.74 3.41
CA HIS A 46 7.85 11.01 3.11
C HIS A 46 7.53 11.09 1.61
N VAL A 47 7.26 9.94 0.99
CA VAL A 47 7.13 9.83 -0.47
C VAL A 47 5.83 9.19 -0.93
N ALA A 48 5.14 8.45 -0.07
CA ALA A 48 3.89 7.81 -0.42
C ALA A 48 3.12 7.36 0.81
N TYR A 49 1.79 7.33 0.70
CA TYR A 49 0.93 6.71 1.69
C TYR A 49 -0.27 6.02 1.02
N LEU A 50 -0.84 5.07 1.74
CA LEU A 50 -2.11 4.43 1.40
C LEU A 50 -2.94 4.26 2.69
N ASP A 51 -4.08 4.92 2.73
CA ASP A 51 -5.10 4.78 3.77
C ASP A 51 -6.25 3.88 3.26
N PHE A 52 -6.64 2.88 4.05
CA PHE A 52 -7.69 1.91 3.74
C PHE A 52 -8.35 1.38 5.02
N ASP A 53 -9.68 1.34 5.09
CA ASP A 53 -10.40 0.81 6.26
C ASP A 53 -10.61 -0.71 6.12
N MET A 54 -10.27 -1.48 7.16
CA MET A 54 -10.43 -2.94 7.21
C MET A 54 -11.68 -3.39 8.00
N GLN A 55 -12.35 -2.49 8.73
CA GLN A 55 -13.51 -2.79 9.58
C GLN A 55 -14.85 -2.57 8.88
N ARG A 56 -14.84 -1.89 7.74
CA ARG A 56 -15.99 -1.72 6.84
C ARG A 56 -15.61 -2.33 5.49
N ASP A 57 -16.57 -2.55 4.58
CA ASP A 57 -16.27 -2.86 3.17
C ASP A 57 -15.09 -1.98 2.76
N VAL A 58 -13.94 -2.58 2.43
CA VAL A 58 -12.68 -1.84 2.38
C VAL A 58 -12.80 -0.81 1.29
N ILE A 59 -13.04 0.47 1.60
CA ILE A 59 -13.25 1.52 0.59
C ILE A 59 -12.06 2.49 0.67
N LEU A 60 -11.26 2.54 -0.40
CA LEU A 60 -10.29 3.61 -0.63
C LEU A 60 -11.01 4.94 -0.93
N ALA A 61 -11.64 5.54 0.08
CA ALA A 61 -12.18 6.91 0.11
C ALA A 61 -12.86 7.28 1.44
N HIS A 62 -13.09 6.35 2.36
CA HIS A 62 -13.86 6.61 3.58
C HIS A 62 -13.02 6.43 4.85
N ALA A 63 -12.45 7.52 5.34
CA ALA A 63 -12.27 7.69 6.78
C ALA A 63 -13.48 8.49 7.28
N PHE A 64 -14.55 7.83 7.74
CA PHE A 64 -15.69 8.51 8.37
C PHE A 64 -15.36 8.94 9.83
N GLY A 65 -14.21 9.57 10.01
CA GLY A 65 -13.64 10.04 11.27
C GLY A 65 -12.30 10.72 11.05
N SER A 66 -11.70 11.31 12.10
CA SER A 66 -10.33 11.86 12.04
C SER A 66 -9.40 10.92 11.28
N PRO A 67 -8.58 11.44 10.35
CA PRO A 67 -7.86 10.58 9.44
C PRO A 67 -7.00 9.58 10.21
N VAL A 68 -6.94 8.34 9.71
CA VAL A 68 -6.19 7.21 10.29
C VAL A 68 -4.71 7.55 10.51
N ILE A 69 -4.25 8.68 9.96
CA ILE A 69 -3.01 9.41 10.29
C ILE A 69 -2.83 9.63 11.80
N GLY A 70 -3.88 9.52 12.62
CA GLY A 70 -3.80 9.47 14.09
C GLY A 70 -3.11 8.24 14.68
N LEU A 71 -3.05 7.12 13.94
CA LEU A 71 -2.55 5.86 14.47
C LEU A 71 -1.05 5.93 14.78
N PRO A 72 -0.63 5.39 15.93
CA PRO A 72 0.78 5.33 16.29
C PRO A 72 1.52 4.30 15.43
N PHE A 73 2.78 4.60 15.09
CA PHE A 73 3.70 3.55 14.64
C PHE A 73 3.92 2.51 15.74
N THR A 74 4.23 1.28 15.34
CA THR A 74 4.60 0.20 16.28
C THR A 74 5.80 0.61 17.13
N VAL A 75 5.90 0.05 18.34
CA VAL A 75 7.02 0.32 19.25
C VAL A 75 8.36 0.02 18.58
N ARG A 76 8.44 -1.11 17.85
CA ARG A 76 9.66 -1.54 17.15
C ARG A 76 10.04 -0.58 16.02
N MET A 77 9.09 -0.12 15.21
CA MET A 77 9.34 0.91 14.20
C MET A 77 9.89 2.19 14.85
N ARG A 78 9.26 2.68 15.92
CA ARG A 78 9.70 3.92 16.59
C ARG A 78 11.10 3.79 17.18
N GLN A 79 11.41 2.67 17.82
CA GLN A 79 12.74 2.40 18.36
C GLN A 79 13.81 2.43 17.25
N ALA A 80 13.51 1.88 16.08
CA ALA A 80 14.45 1.81 14.97
C ALA A 80 14.59 3.13 14.17
N PHE A 81 13.51 3.90 14.00
CA PHE A 81 13.47 4.98 13.00
C PHE A 81 12.96 6.34 13.48
N SER A 82 12.56 6.50 14.75
CA SER A 82 11.99 7.77 15.26
C SER A 82 12.86 9.00 14.98
N LYS A 83 14.19 8.88 15.08
CA LYS A 83 15.13 9.97 14.81
C LYS A 83 15.28 10.34 13.34
N ILE A 84 14.84 9.47 12.43
CA ILE A 84 15.04 9.60 10.97
C ILE A 84 13.74 10.07 10.29
N VAL A 85 12.59 9.78 10.89
CA VAL A 85 11.29 9.78 10.20
C VAL A 85 10.26 10.72 10.82
N LEU A 86 10.50 11.29 12.01
CA LEU A 86 9.50 12.07 12.76
C LEU A 86 9.93 13.55 12.88
N PRO A 87 9.04 14.48 12.51
CA PRO A 87 7.88 14.80 13.36
C PRO A 87 6.51 14.53 12.70
N PHE A 88 5.61 13.91 13.47
CA PHE A 88 4.27 13.44 13.07
C PHE A 88 3.34 14.55 12.52
N GLU A 89 3.63 15.79 12.89
CA GLU A 89 2.82 16.98 12.56
C GLU A 89 2.89 17.30 11.06
N ASP A 90 4.06 17.10 10.44
CA ASP A 90 4.26 17.31 8.99
C ASP A 90 3.55 16.27 8.13
N LEU A 91 3.33 15.07 8.68
CA LEU A 91 2.56 14.03 8.01
C LEU A 91 1.08 14.46 7.99
N ARG A 92 0.50 14.87 9.12
CA ARG A 92 -0.93 15.20 9.18
C ARG A 92 -1.38 16.33 8.26
N SER A 93 -0.54 17.35 8.04
CA SER A 93 -0.89 18.51 7.22
C SER A 93 -0.93 18.22 5.70
N SER A 94 -0.43 17.06 5.26
CA SER A 94 -0.17 16.76 3.84
C SER A 94 -0.94 15.54 3.28
N HIS A 95 -1.81 14.91 4.08
CA HIS A 95 -2.49 13.69 3.69
C HIS A 95 -3.99 13.90 3.47
N ASP A 96 -4.42 13.72 2.22
CA ASP A 96 -5.81 13.40 1.88
C ASP A 96 -6.08 11.90 2.04
N VAL A 97 -7.34 11.49 2.18
CA VAL A 97 -7.71 10.06 2.24
C VAL A 97 -7.42 9.35 0.91
N GLY A 98 -6.87 8.13 0.98
CA GLY A 98 -6.67 7.25 -0.17
C GLY A 98 -5.21 6.98 -0.51
N LEU A 99 -4.89 6.93 -1.81
CA LEU A 99 -3.56 6.56 -2.33
C LEU A 99 -2.81 7.78 -2.87
N TYR A 100 -1.64 8.06 -2.27
CA TYR A 100 -0.72 9.07 -2.74
C TYR A 100 0.69 8.50 -2.92
N VAL A 101 1.37 8.95 -3.98
CA VAL A 101 2.76 8.58 -4.29
C VAL A 101 3.40 9.71 -5.08
N LYS A 102 4.58 10.17 -4.65
CA LYS A 102 5.36 11.20 -5.37
C LYS A 102 5.78 10.71 -6.77
N LYS A 103 5.68 11.60 -7.76
CA LYS A 103 5.96 11.32 -9.19
C LYS A 103 7.24 10.52 -9.47
N PRO A 104 8.40 10.78 -8.80
CA PRO A 104 9.64 10.01 -9.05
C PRO A 104 9.57 8.51 -8.72
N TYR A 105 8.55 8.07 -7.98
CA TYR A 105 8.36 6.68 -7.53
C TYR A 105 7.25 5.94 -8.29
N ARG A 106 6.58 6.60 -9.26
CA ARG A 106 5.52 6.00 -10.11
C ARG A 106 6.06 5.57 -11.47
N ASN A 107 5.44 4.55 -12.07
CA ASN A 107 5.53 4.17 -13.49
C ASN A 107 6.94 4.31 -14.14
N LYS A 108 7.90 3.46 -13.76
CA LYS A 108 9.30 3.48 -14.22
C LYS A 108 10.04 4.78 -13.88
N GLY A 109 9.62 5.45 -12.81
CA GLY A 109 10.26 6.66 -12.33
C GLY A 109 11.75 6.46 -12.03
N VAL A 110 12.46 7.58 -11.92
CA VAL A 110 13.92 7.64 -11.79
C VAL A 110 14.50 6.91 -10.57
N LYS A 111 13.66 6.45 -9.63
CA LYS A 111 14.04 5.70 -8.43
C LYS A 111 14.17 4.18 -8.64
N GLY A 112 14.08 3.71 -9.89
CA GLY A 112 14.29 2.30 -10.24
C GLY A 112 13.22 1.36 -9.68
N ILE A 113 12.05 1.91 -9.33
CA ILE A 113 10.86 1.19 -8.88
C ILE A 113 9.89 1.19 -10.05
N TRP A 114 9.37 0.01 -10.40
CA TRP A 114 8.45 -0.08 -11.52
C TRP A 114 7.17 0.72 -11.27
N ASN A 115 6.53 0.54 -10.12
CA ASN A 115 5.42 1.39 -9.69
C ASN A 115 5.17 1.24 -8.18
N LEU A 116 5.45 2.27 -7.37
CA LEU A 116 5.19 2.22 -5.93
C LEU A 116 3.69 2.11 -5.61
N ASP A 117 2.80 2.66 -6.44
CA ASP A 117 1.35 2.48 -6.30
C ASP A 117 0.96 0.98 -6.27
N GLU A 118 1.64 0.16 -7.07
CA GLU A 118 1.33 -1.28 -7.20
C GLU A 118 1.82 -2.06 -5.97
N ILE A 119 2.96 -1.66 -5.38
CA ILE A 119 3.48 -2.26 -4.15
C ILE A 119 2.57 -1.95 -2.97
N LEU A 120 2.09 -0.70 -2.86
CA LEU A 120 1.17 -0.30 -1.80
C LEU A 120 -0.17 -1.03 -1.89
N MET A 121 -0.75 -1.07 -3.10
CA MET A 121 -1.98 -1.83 -3.34
C MET A 121 -1.79 -3.32 -3.05
N ALA A 122 -0.66 -3.91 -3.45
CA ALA A 122 -0.34 -5.31 -3.16
C ALA A 122 -0.29 -5.59 -1.65
N ALA A 123 0.34 -4.70 -0.87
CA ALA A 123 0.38 -4.81 0.58
C ALA A 123 -1.01 -4.69 1.21
N ALA A 124 -1.82 -3.71 0.79
CA ALA A 124 -3.18 -3.53 1.31
C ALA A 124 -4.10 -4.71 0.97
N MET A 125 -4.07 -5.21 -0.27
CA MET A 125 -4.84 -6.39 -0.68
C MET A 125 -4.38 -7.65 0.04
N ALA A 126 -3.06 -7.85 0.22
CA ALA A 126 -2.54 -8.97 1.00
C ALA A 126 -3.02 -8.89 2.46
N THR A 127 -3.02 -7.70 3.05
CA THR A 127 -3.55 -7.50 4.40
C THR A 127 -5.03 -7.81 4.47
N ALA A 128 -5.83 -7.32 3.52
CA ALA A 128 -7.26 -7.65 3.39
C ALA A 128 -7.52 -9.15 3.28
N PHE A 129 -6.79 -9.81 2.38
CA PHE A 129 -6.88 -11.25 2.17
C PHE A 129 -6.55 -12.05 3.43
N GLU A 130 -5.45 -11.73 4.13
CA GLU A 130 -5.06 -12.43 5.36
C GLU A 130 -6.04 -12.20 6.53
N HIS A 131 -6.82 -11.12 6.49
CA HIS A 131 -7.90 -10.85 7.45
C HIS A 131 -9.25 -11.44 7.02
N GLY A 132 -9.29 -12.22 5.93
CA GLY A 132 -10.51 -12.86 5.46
C GLY A 132 -11.50 -11.92 4.77
N VAL A 133 -11.05 -10.75 4.32
CA VAL A 133 -11.89 -9.82 3.55
C VAL A 133 -12.10 -10.38 2.14
N PRO A 134 -13.35 -10.68 1.73
CA PRO A 134 -13.62 -11.31 0.44
C PRO A 134 -13.53 -10.34 -0.74
N VAL A 135 -13.79 -9.05 -0.51
CA VAL A 135 -13.86 -8.03 -1.55
C VAL A 135 -13.14 -6.76 -1.08
N PHE A 136 -12.18 -6.29 -1.88
CA PHE A 136 -11.48 -5.03 -1.67
C PHE A 136 -12.05 -3.96 -2.60
N THR A 137 -12.67 -2.92 -2.06
CA THR A 137 -13.31 -1.87 -2.86
C THR A 137 -12.49 -0.58 -2.92
N VAL A 138 -12.69 0.17 -3.98
CA VAL A 138 -11.95 1.39 -4.28
C VAL A 138 -12.94 2.39 -4.85
N LYS A 139 -12.95 3.59 -4.29
CA LYS A 139 -13.67 4.72 -4.87
C LYS A 139 -12.67 5.63 -5.59
N PRO A 140 -12.44 5.41 -6.90
CA PRO A 140 -11.50 6.22 -7.67
C PRO A 140 -11.88 7.70 -7.70
N THR A 141 -10.90 8.57 -7.56
CA THR A 141 -11.06 10.00 -7.86
C THR A 141 -11.02 10.23 -9.38
N GLY A 142 -12.03 10.92 -9.92
CA GLY A 142 -12.15 11.18 -11.36
C GLY A 142 -12.23 9.89 -12.19
N ASP A 143 -11.73 9.91 -13.44
CA ASP A 143 -11.75 8.74 -14.33
C ASP A 143 -10.61 7.73 -14.07
N ARG A 144 -10.32 7.46 -12.79
CA ARG A 144 -9.27 6.50 -12.40
C ARG A 144 -9.77 5.06 -12.27
N ALA A 145 -11.05 4.80 -12.49
CA ALA A 145 -11.60 3.44 -12.49
C ALA A 145 -10.84 2.53 -13.48
N ARG A 146 -10.51 3.04 -14.67
CA ARG A 146 -9.75 2.30 -15.70
C ARG A 146 -8.39 1.80 -15.19
N TYR A 147 -7.70 2.59 -14.36
CA TYR A 147 -6.42 2.19 -13.77
C TYR A 147 -6.58 0.92 -12.92
N TYR A 148 -7.59 0.90 -12.04
CA TYR A 148 -7.81 -0.24 -11.15
C TYR A 148 -8.29 -1.48 -11.90
N ARG A 149 -9.18 -1.30 -12.89
CA ARG A 149 -9.63 -2.40 -13.76
C ARG A 149 -8.47 -3.02 -14.53
N SER A 150 -7.59 -2.19 -15.09
CA SER A 150 -6.46 -2.67 -15.91
C SER A 150 -5.33 -3.30 -15.09
N LYS A 151 -5.05 -2.82 -13.88
CA LYS A 151 -3.90 -3.28 -13.09
C LYS A 151 -4.24 -4.36 -12.06
N PHE A 152 -5.46 -4.34 -11.52
CA PHE A 152 -5.86 -5.19 -10.41
C PHE A 152 -7.11 -6.02 -10.72
N GLY A 153 -7.55 -6.06 -11.98
CA GLY A 153 -8.73 -6.84 -12.38
C GLY A 153 -10.03 -6.36 -11.74
N ALA A 154 -10.06 -5.12 -11.26
CA ALA A 154 -11.24 -4.58 -10.59
C ALA A 154 -12.46 -4.58 -11.53
N LYS A 155 -13.66 -4.73 -10.98
CA LYS A 155 -14.93 -4.64 -11.69
C LYS A 155 -15.72 -3.46 -11.15
N THR A 156 -16.55 -2.84 -11.98
CA THR A 156 -17.50 -1.83 -11.49
C THR A 156 -18.43 -2.49 -10.50
N TRP A 157 -18.52 -1.94 -9.29
CA TRP A 157 -19.45 -2.42 -8.29
C TRP A 157 -20.78 -1.69 -8.46
N PRO A 158 -21.91 -2.41 -8.50
CA PRO A 158 -23.21 -1.76 -8.59
C PRO A 158 -23.47 -1.01 -7.29
N THR A 159 -23.62 0.31 -7.40
CA THR A 159 -23.95 1.20 -6.28
C THR A 159 -25.25 1.92 -6.59
N THR A 160 -26.02 2.26 -5.56
CA THR A 160 -27.21 3.12 -5.68
C THR A 160 -26.85 4.61 -5.73
N ALA A 161 -25.59 4.95 -5.46
CA ALA A 161 -25.04 6.30 -5.50
C ALA A 161 -24.45 6.63 -6.87
N SER A 162 -24.39 7.92 -7.22
CA SER A 162 -23.72 8.43 -8.45
C SER A 162 -22.20 8.23 -8.46
N GLU A 163 -21.66 7.64 -7.40
CA GLU A 163 -20.23 7.45 -7.21
C GLU A 163 -19.73 6.17 -7.89
N SER A 164 -18.65 6.31 -8.65
CA SER A 164 -17.96 5.15 -9.22
C SER A 164 -17.20 4.41 -8.11
N ILE A 165 -17.64 3.20 -7.80
CA ILE A 165 -16.91 2.24 -6.96
C ILE A 165 -16.47 1.07 -7.84
N VAL A 166 -15.23 0.63 -7.64
CA VAL A 166 -14.72 -0.60 -8.23
C VAL A 166 -14.34 -1.58 -7.13
N ALA A 167 -14.48 -2.87 -7.40
CA ALA A 167 -14.22 -3.94 -6.46
C ALA A 167 -13.23 -4.94 -7.03
N ILE A 168 -12.35 -5.44 -6.18
CA ILE A 168 -11.38 -6.48 -6.47
C ILE A 168 -11.78 -7.70 -5.63
N ASP A 169 -12.09 -8.79 -6.30
CA ASP A 169 -12.47 -10.05 -5.68
C ASP A 169 -11.21 -10.78 -5.15
N LEU A 170 -11.19 -11.03 -3.85
CA LEU A 170 -10.13 -11.75 -3.14
C LEU A 170 -10.54 -13.18 -2.75
N THR A 171 -11.79 -13.61 -3.01
CA THR A 171 -12.30 -14.95 -2.65
C THR A 171 -11.57 -16.07 -3.40
N ALA A 172 -11.16 -15.80 -4.64
CA ALA A 172 -10.37 -16.71 -5.46
C ALA A 172 -8.86 -16.70 -5.11
N GLY A 173 -8.47 -15.99 -4.04
CA GLY A 173 -7.08 -15.77 -3.65
C GLY A 173 -6.48 -14.49 -4.24
N MET A 174 -5.22 -14.24 -3.88
CA MET A 174 -4.47 -13.09 -4.37
C MET A 174 -4.17 -13.24 -5.86
N GLN A 175 -4.78 -12.38 -6.68
CA GLN A 175 -4.52 -12.37 -8.12
C GLN A 175 -3.07 -11.99 -8.43
N LYS A 176 -2.48 -12.63 -9.45
CA LYS A 176 -1.16 -12.24 -9.95
C LYS A 176 -1.19 -10.81 -10.47
N LEU A 177 -0.30 -9.97 -9.94
CA LEU A 177 -0.10 -8.63 -10.45
C LEU A 177 0.97 -8.63 -11.53
N LYS A 178 0.88 -7.69 -12.48
CA LYS A 178 1.76 -7.67 -13.66
C LYS A 178 3.25 -7.57 -13.30
N HIS A 179 3.59 -6.91 -12.18
CA HIS A 179 4.98 -6.69 -11.79
C HIS A 179 5.31 -7.21 -10.39
N ILE A 180 4.37 -7.89 -9.73
CA ILE A 180 4.53 -8.41 -8.39
C ILE A 180 4.10 -9.87 -8.36
N GLU A 181 5.01 -10.73 -7.92
CA GLU A 181 4.73 -12.14 -7.58
C GLU A 181 4.69 -12.28 -6.06
N PHE A 182 3.56 -12.79 -5.57
CA PHE A 182 3.39 -13.16 -4.16
C PHE A 182 4.06 -14.51 -3.92
N VAL A 183 4.93 -14.57 -2.91
CA VAL A 183 5.55 -15.81 -2.46
C VAL A 183 4.86 -16.26 -1.21
N GLU A 184 4.09 -17.32 -1.33
CA GLU A 184 3.38 -17.96 -0.22
C GLU A 184 4.20 -19.09 0.38
N ILE A 185 4.18 -19.20 1.70
CA ILE A 185 4.76 -20.30 2.48
C ILE A 185 3.70 -20.71 3.50
N ASN A 186 3.32 -21.99 3.51
CA ASN A 186 2.30 -22.52 4.42
C ASN A 186 0.95 -21.76 4.37
N GLY A 187 0.52 -21.35 3.17
CA GLY A 187 -0.74 -20.63 2.97
C GLY A 187 -0.72 -19.16 3.41
N GLN A 188 0.44 -18.63 3.74
CA GLN A 188 0.65 -17.26 4.19
C GLN A 188 1.59 -16.52 3.24
N ILE A 189 1.37 -15.23 3.01
CA ILE A 189 2.23 -14.47 2.09
C ILE A 189 3.50 -14.03 2.84
N HIS A 190 4.68 -14.38 2.35
CA HIS A 190 5.94 -14.02 3.02
C HIS A 190 6.67 -12.88 2.33
N PHE A 191 6.78 -12.94 1.01
CA PHE A 191 7.55 -11.99 0.23
C PHE A 191 6.79 -11.55 -1.01
N PHE A 192 7.04 -10.31 -1.42
CA PHE A 192 6.70 -9.84 -2.75
C PHE A 192 7.98 -9.79 -3.57
N LYS A 193 8.04 -10.55 -4.67
CA LYS A 193 9.04 -10.36 -5.71
C LYS A 193 8.54 -9.26 -6.63
N VAL A 194 9.21 -8.11 -6.61
CA VAL A 194 8.87 -6.95 -7.42
C VAL A 194 9.82 -6.85 -8.60
N LYS A 195 9.28 -6.76 -9.82
CA LYS A 195 10.09 -6.75 -11.04
C LYS A 195 10.99 -5.50 -11.05
N ARG A 196 12.26 -5.70 -11.41
CA ARG A 196 13.18 -4.56 -11.62
C ARG A 196 12.77 -3.79 -12.88
N ASN A 197 12.88 -2.46 -12.80
CA ASN A 197 12.84 -1.59 -13.98
C ASN A 197 14.14 -1.74 -14.78
#